data_AF-A0A2J0LC78-F1
#
_entry.id   AF-A0A2J0LC78-F1
#
_cell.length_a   1.000
_cell.length_b   1.000
_cell.length_c   1.000
_cell.angle_alpha   90.00
_cell.angle_beta   90.00
_cell.angle_gamma   90.00
#
_symmetry.space_group_name_H-M   'P 1'
#
loop_
_entity.id
_entity.type
_entity.pdbx_description
1 polymer ?
#
loop_
_entity_poly.entity_id
_entity_poly.type
_entity_poly.pdbx_seq_one_letter_code
_entity_poly.pdbx_strand_id
1 'polypeptide(L)'
;MKPKVIILRTAGTNCDQETAFAFQSSGADVDCVHINEILNAGKFLKDYHILALPGGFSYGDDIASGRVLANELILRAGEEIYEFIQAKKLVIGICNGFQVLAKCGLLPGP
;
A
#
# COMPACT_ATOMS: atom_id res chain seq x y z
N MET A 1 3.18 22.82 2.06
CA MET A 1 3.63 21.69 1.21
C MET A 1 2.50 20.69 1.13
N LYS A 2 2.18 20.15 -0.05
CA LYS A 2 1.13 19.13 -0.18
C LYS A 2 1.68 17.76 0.27
N PRO A 3 0.94 16.97 1.07
CA PRO A 3 1.34 15.61 1.38
C PRO A 3 1.41 14.77 0.11
N LYS A 4 2.48 13.99 -0.04
CA LYS A 4 2.66 13.04 -1.15
C LYS A 4 2.20 11.65 -0.73
N VAL A 5 1.28 11.05 -1.47
CA VAL A 5 0.66 9.75 -1.18
C VAL A 5 1.00 8.78 -2.29
N ILE A 6 1.42 7.58 -1.92
CA ILE A 6 1.51 6.47 -2.85
C ILE A 6 0.37 5.48 -2.59
N ILE A 7 -0.37 5.16 -3.64
CA ILE A 7 -1.39 4.11 -3.64
C ILE A 7 -0.80 2.91 -4.38
N LEU A 8 -0.63 1.79 -3.68
CA LEU A 8 -0.16 0.55 -4.31
C LEU A 8 -1.34 -0.26 -4.81
N ARG A 9 -1.34 -0.57 -6.11
CA ARG A 9 -2.32 -1.46 -6.75
C ARG A 9 -1.64 -2.69 -7.34
N THR A 10 -2.40 -3.76 -7.47
CA THR A 10 -2.00 -4.95 -8.22
C THR A 10 -3.21 -5.49 -9.00
N ALA A 11 -3.04 -6.58 -9.75
CA ALA A 11 -4.13 -7.29 -10.38
C ALA A 11 -5.26 -7.57 -9.37
N GLY A 12 -6.50 -7.22 -9.73
CA GLY A 12 -7.68 -7.41 -8.86
C GLY A 12 -7.89 -6.32 -7.80
N THR A 13 -6.96 -5.38 -7.62
CA THR A 13 -7.28 -4.10 -6.95
C THR A 13 -8.32 -3.37 -7.79
N ASN A 14 -9.36 -2.83 -7.16
CA ASN A 14 -10.45 -2.16 -7.87
C ASN A 14 -10.97 -0.89 -7.19
N CYS A 15 -10.42 -0.53 -6.02
CA CYS A 15 -10.77 0.68 -5.29
C CYS A 15 -9.68 1.76 -5.29
N ASP A 16 -8.69 1.66 -6.18
CA ASP A 16 -7.56 2.59 -6.24
C ASP A 16 -7.96 3.98 -6.73
N GLN A 17 -8.91 4.09 -7.66
CA GLN A 17 -9.33 5.37 -8.24
C GLN A 17 -10.09 6.26 -7.25
N GLU A 18 -11.05 5.69 -6.51
CA GLU A 18 -11.79 6.42 -5.48
C GLU A 18 -10.91 6.74 -4.26
N THR A 19 -9.95 5.87 -3.94
CA THR A 19 -8.93 6.17 -2.91
C THR A 19 -8.09 7.35 -3.35
N ALA A 20 -7.64 7.38 -4.62
CA ALA A 20 -6.90 8.51 -5.18
C ALA A 20 -7.72 9.79 -5.17
N PHE A 21 -8.98 9.72 -5.61
CA PHE A 21 -9.91 10.85 -5.60
C PHE A 21 -10.09 11.42 -4.19
N ALA A 22 -10.25 10.58 -3.17
CA ALA A 22 -10.41 11.02 -1.79
C ALA A 22 -9.18 11.78 -1.26
N PHE A 23 -7.97 11.27 -1.54
CA PHE A 23 -6.73 11.95 -1.15
C PHE A 23 -6.51 13.26 -1.91
N GLN A 24 -6.74 13.26 -3.23
CA GLN A 24 -6.63 14.47 -4.06
C GLN A 24 -7.62 15.55 -3.62
N SER A 25 -8.87 15.16 -3.34
CA SER A 25 -9.91 16.06 -2.80
C SER A 25 -9.53 16.61 -1.41
N SER A 26 -8.68 15.90 -0.68
CA SER A 26 -8.13 16.32 0.62
C SER A 26 -6.83 17.13 0.49
N GLY A 27 -6.41 17.50 -0.73
CA GLY A 27 -5.27 18.37 -0.99
C GLY A 27 -3.90 17.67 -1.09
N ALA A 28 -3.88 16.33 -1.22
CA ALA A 28 -2.66 15.56 -1.40
C ALA A 28 -2.28 15.38 -2.89
N ASP A 29 -0.98 15.22 -3.15
CA ASP A 29 -0.48 14.76 -4.45
C ASP A 29 -0.37 13.23 -4.42
N VAL A 30 -0.95 12.55 -5.41
CA VAL A 30 -1.16 11.09 -5.37
C VAL A 30 -0.53 10.41 -6.57
N ASP A 31 0.31 9.41 -6.31
CA ASP A 31 0.85 8.50 -7.31
C ASP A 31 0.21 7.12 -7.15
N CYS A 32 -0.48 6.63 -8.18
CA CYS A 32 -1.07 5.29 -8.23
C CYS A 32 -0.12 4.34 -8.95
N VAL A 33 0.58 3.50 -8.20
CA VAL A 33 1.71 2.71 -8.70
C VAL A 33 1.36 1.23 -8.67
N HIS A 34 1.58 0.54 -9.78
CA HIS A 34 1.42 -0.91 -9.80
C HIS A 34 2.58 -1.58 -9.04
N ILE A 35 2.31 -2.64 -8.28
CA ILE A 35 3.31 -3.32 -7.45
C ILE A 35 4.57 -3.69 -8.25
N ASN A 36 4.42 -4.22 -9.47
CA ASN A 36 5.56 -4.56 -10.34
C ASN A 36 6.54 -3.40 -10.61
N GLU A 37 6.09 -2.15 -10.60
CA GLU A 37 6.97 -0.99 -10.79
C GLU A 37 7.91 -0.82 -9.58
N ILE A 38 7.39 -1.01 -8.37
CA ILE A 38 8.20 -0.91 -7.15
C ILE A 38 9.17 -2.10 -7.01
N LEU A 39 8.74 -3.30 -7.43
CA LEU A 39 9.55 -4.51 -7.33
C LEU A 39 10.82 -4.46 -8.22
N ASN A 40 10.81 -3.61 -9.25
CA ASN A 40 11.94 -3.44 -10.16
C ASN A 40 12.83 -2.24 -9.81
N ALA A 41 12.32 -1.26 -9.05
CA ALA A 41 12.99 0.01 -8.78
C ALA A 41 13.82 0.02 -7.48
N GLY A 42 13.58 -0.91 -6.55
CA GLY A 42 14.24 -0.92 -5.23
C GLY A 42 13.51 -0.02 -4.23
N LYS A 43 14.15 1.07 -3.78
CA LYS A 43 13.55 2.00 -2.80
C LYS A 43 12.57 2.99 -3.46
N PHE A 44 11.32 3.01 -3.01
CA PHE A 44 10.25 3.81 -3.60
C PHE A 44 9.48 4.70 -2.61
N LEU A 45 9.59 4.49 -1.30
CA LEU A 45 8.80 5.18 -0.26
C LEU A 45 9.45 6.45 0.29
N LYS A 46 10.72 6.71 -0.04
CA LYS A 46 11.51 7.83 0.54
C LYS A 46 10.80 9.18 0.42
N ASP A 47 10.25 9.49 -0.75
CA ASP A 47 9.65 10.79 -1.08
C ASP A 47 8.16 10.90 -0.73
N TYR A 48 7.56 9.84 -0.19
CA TYR A 48 6.16 9.80 0.18
C TYR A 48 5.96 10.03 1.68
N HIS A 49 4.78 10.52 2.05
CA HIS A 49 4.35 10.78 3.41
C HIS A 49 3.29 9.78 3.88
N ILE A 50 2.53 9.22 2.93
CA ILE A 50 1.47 8.26 3.19
C ILE A 50 1.56 7.09 2.20
N LEU A 51 1.51 5.87 2.72
CA LEU A 51 1.30 4.64 1.95
C LEU A 51 -0.15 4.19 2.11
N ALA A 52 -0.86 4.04 1.00
CA ALA A 52 -2.24 3.59 0.99
C ALA A 52 -2.38 2.26 0.23
N LEU A 53 -3.01 1.29 0.88
CA LEU A 53 -3.43 0.03 0.28
C LEU A 53 -4.96 0.06 0.11
N PRO A 54 -5.45 0.20 -1.14
CA PRO A 54 -6.87 0.29 -1.44
C PRO A 54 -7.59 -1.06 -1.32
N GLY A 55 -8.91 -1.02 -1.48
CA GLY A 55 -9.77 -2.21 -1.52
C GLY A 55 -9.73 -2.98 -2.86
N GLY A 56 -10.39 -4.12 -2.86
CA GLY A 56 -10.58 -4.99 -4.02
C GLY A 56 -10.41 -6.46 -3.71
N PHE A 57 -9.91 -7.21 -4.67
CA PHE A 57 -9.64 -8.65 -4.60
C PHE A 57 -8.25 -8.90 -5.16
N SER A 58 -7.20 -8.43 -4.45
CA SER A 58 -5.83 -8.57 -4.96
C SER A 58 -5.52 -10.04 -5.30
N TYR A 59 -5.07 -10.28 -6.53
CA TYR A 59 -4.87 -11.61 -7.09
C TYR A 59 -6.10 -12.52 -7.01
N GLY A 60 -7.31 -11.95 -7.16
CA GLY A 60 -8.58 -12.66 -7.09
C GLY A 60 -8.93 -13.19 -5.68
N ASP A 61 -8.10 -12.91 -4.68
CA ASP A 61 -8.10 -13.60 -3.39
C ASP A 61 -7.98 -15.14 -3.51
N ASP A 62 -7.41 -15.64 -4.62
CA ASP A 62 -7.41 -17.06 -5.03
C ASP A 62 -6.86 -18.04 -3.99
N ILE A 63 -5.85 -17.63 -3.21
CA ILE A 63 -5.29 -18.43 -2.11
C ILE A 63 -6.00 -18.09 -0.79
N ALA A 64 -6.04 -16.81 -0.48
CA ALA A 64 -6.68 -16.21 0.68
C ALA A 64 -6.64 -14.70 0.52
N SER A 65 -7.61 -13.99 1.13
CA SER A 65 -7.76 -12.57 0.92
C SER A 65 -6.53 -11.75 1.28
N GLY A 66 -6.00 -11.01 0.30
CA GLY A 66 -4.78 -10.22 0.44
C GLY A 66 -3.49 -11.00 0.71
N ARG A 67 -3.50 -12.35 0.69
CA ARG A 67 -2.33 -13.17 1.09
C ARG A 67 -1.17 -13.06 0.11
N VAL A 68 -1.46 -13.07 -1.19
CA VAL A 68 -0.43 -13.00 -2.22
C VAL A 68 0.27 -11.65 -2.18
N LEU A 69 -0.51 -10.55 -2.16
CA LEU A 69 0.05 -9.21 -2.06
C LEU A 69 0.82 -8.98 -0.75
N ALA A 70 0.34 -9.51 0.38
CA ALA A 70 1.09 -9.43 1.64
C ALA A 70 2.45 -10.12 1.55
N ASN A 71 2.51 -11.31 0.95
CA ASN A 71 3.78 -12.02 0.76
C ASN A 71 4.74 -11.24 -0.13
N GLU A 72 4.27 -10.64 -1.22
CA GLU A 72 5.10 -9.80 -2.09
C GLU A 72 5.68 -8.60 -1.36
N LEU A 73 4.85 -7.91 -0.57
CA LEU A 73 5.29 -6.76 0.23
C LEU A 73 6.31 -7.20 1.29
N ILE A 74 6.07 -8.26 2.04
CA ILE A 74 7.01 -8.78 3.04
C ILE A 74 8.36 -9.13 2.38
N LEU A 75 8.33 -9.90 1.29
CA LEU A 75 9.54 -10.45 0.68
C LEU A 75 10.37 -9.40 -0.06
N ARG A 76 9.75 -8.33 -0.56
CA ARG A 76 10.41 -7.40 -1.49
C ARG A 76 10.44 -5.95 -1.04
N ALA A 77 9.54 -5.53 -0.15
CA ALA A 77 9.43 -4.16 0.33
C ALA A 77 9.35 -4.05 1.87
N GLY A 78 9.46 -5.16 2.60
CA GLY A 78 9.19 -5.21 4.04
C GLY A 78 10.09 -4.32 4.87
N GLU A 79 11.40 -4.31 4.56
CA GLU A 79 12.38 -3.43 5.22
C GLU A 79 12.04 -1.95 5.01
N GLU A 80 11.74 -1.56 3.77
CA GLU A 80 11.42 -0.17 3.45
C GLU A 80 10.09 0.29 4.09
N ILE A 81 9.07 -0.58 4.10
CA ILE A 81 7.81 -0.28 4.79
C ILE A 81 8.04 -0.15 6.30
N TYR A 82 8.91 -0.98 6.89
CA TYR A 82 9.29 -0.86 8.29
C TYR A 82 10.03 0.45 8.58
N GLU A 83 11.02 0.83 7.76
CA GLU A 83 11.71 2.12 7.83
C GLU A 83 10.70 3.29 7.77
N PHE A 84 9.71 3.19 6.86
CA PHE A 84 8.66 4.19 6.68
C PHE A 84 7.80 4.36 7.93
N ILE A 85 7.39 3.27 8.57
CA ILE A 85 6.63 3.27 9.82
C ILE A 85 7.47 3.82 10.98
N GLN A 86 8.75 3.43 11.08
CA GLN A 86 9.67 3.94 12.11
C GLN A 86 9.89 5.45 11.99
N ALA A 87 9.91 5.97 10.76
CA ALA A 87 9.93 7.40 10.46
C ALA A 87 8.60 8.13 10.78
N LYS A 88 7.64 7.47 11.44
CA LYS A 88 6.33 8.02 11.84
C LYS A 88 5.47 8.49 10.66
N LYS A 89 5.72 7.96 9.45
CA LYS A 89 4.89 8.21 8.28
C LYS A 89 3.63 7.35 8.33
N LEU A 90 2.60 7.74 7.57
CA LEU A 90 1.26 7.18 7.72
C LEU A 90 1.02 5.99 6.78
N VAL A 91 0.45 4.92 7.30
CA VAL A 91 0.02 3.77 6.49
C VAL A 91 -1.47 3.56 6.69
N ILE A 92 -2.22 3.38 5.61
CA ILE A 92 -3.65 3.08 5.64
C ILE A 92 -3.94 1.86 4.76
N GLY A 93 -4.76 0.94 5.28
CA GLY A 93 -5.28 -0.20 4.53
C GLY A 93 -6.80 -0.20 4.57
N ILE A 94 -7.45 -0.27 3.41
CA ILE A 94 -8.91 -0.19 3.27
C ILE A 94 -9.42 -1.53 2.73
N CYS A 95 -10.36 -2.18 3.43
CA CYS A 95 -10.93 -3.48 3.02
C CYS A 95 -9.83 -4.54 2.74
N ASN A 96 -9.60 -4.93 1.48
CA ASN A 96 -8.52 -5.84 1.09
C ASN A 96 -7.15 -5.31 1.51
N GLY A 97 -6.91 -4.00 1.44
CA GLY A 97 -5.69 -3.38 1.94
C GLY A 97 -5.46 -3.59 3.44
N PHE A 98 -6.52 -3.60 4.27
CA PHE A 98 -6.38 -3.93 5.70
C PHE A 98 -6.02 -5.41 5.89
N GLN A 99 -6.63 -6.30 5.11
CA GLN A 99 -6.32 -7.74 5.15
C GLN A 99 -4.87 -8.01 4.75
N VAL A 100 -4.33 -7.24 3.80
CA VAL A 100 -2.91 -7.25 3.43
C VAL A 100 -2.04 -6.81 4.62
N LEU A 101 -2.31 -5.64 5.23
CA LEU A 101 -1.54 -5.15 6.38
C LEU A 101 -1.51 -6.13 7.56
N ALA A 102 -2.67 -6.72 7.88
CA ALA A 102 -2.78 -7.73 8.92
C ALA A 102 -1.91 -8.95 8.62
N LYS A 103 -1.87 -9.40 7.36
CA LYS A 103 -1.03 -10.53 6.93
C LYS A 103 0.44 -10.18 6.79
N CYS A 104 0.79 -8.91 6.64
CA CYS A 104 2.17 -8.44 6.67
C CYS A 104 2.78 -8.46 8.09
N GLY A 105 1.97 -8.60 9.15
CA GLY A 105 2.45 -8.48 10.53
C GLY A 105 2.89 -7.07 10.91
N LEU A 106 2.39 -6.05 10.20
CA LEU A 106 2.78 -4.65 10.37
C LEU A 106 1.84 -3.85 11.28
N LEU A 107 0.72 -4.45 11.72
CA LEU A 107 -0.22 -3.80 12.62
C LEU A 107 0.32 -3.80 14.05
N PRO A 108 0.15 -2.71 14.81
CA PRO A 108 0.55 -2.66 16.21
C PRO A 108 -0.38 -3.50 17.09
N GLY A 109 0.18 -4.28 18.01
CA GLY A 109 -0.56 -5.09 18.99
C GLY A 109 -0.54 -6.60 18.70
N PRO A 110 -1.02 -7.42 19.65
CA PRO A 110 -1.18 -8.87 19.47
C PRO A 110 -2.34 -9.23 18.53
#